data_AF-A0A0P4VPN0-F1
#
_entry.id   AF-A0A0P4VPN0-F1
#
_cell.length_a   1.000
_cell.length_b   1.000
_cell.length_c   1.000
_cell.angle_alpha   90.00
_cell.angle_beta   90.00
_cell.angle_gamma   90.00
#
_symmetry.space_group_name_H-M   'P 1'
#
loop_
_entity.id
_entity.type
_entity.pdbx_description
1 polymer ?
#
loop_
_entity_poly.entity_id
_entity_poly.type
_entity_poly.pdbx_seq_one_letter_code
_entity_poly.pdbx_strand_id
1 'polypeptide(L)' 'MMNSIGKSCNDIKHEYDECFQMWFRDKFLKGKMNDDVCEPLFKMYQQCVQKSMKDNHIELKEVDLNY' A
#
# COMPACT_ATOMS: atom_id res chain seq x y z
N MET A 1 4.06 14.32 -0.45
CA MET A 1 3.34 13.04 -0.43
C MET A 1 1.84 13.29 -0.37
N MET A 2 1.03 12.34 -0.85
CA MET A 2 -0.43 12.36 -0.65
C MET A 2 -0.78 11.79 0.73
N ASN A 3 -1.89 12.26 1.30
CA ASN A 3 -2.45 11.70 2.54
C ASN A 3 -3.24 10.42 2.23
N SER A 4 -3.27 9.52 3.21
CA SER A 4 -4.16 8.36 3.21
C SER A 4 -5.60 8.78 3.54
N ILE A 5 -6.54 7.87 3.29
CA ILE A 5 -7.94 8.06 3.64
C ILE A 5 -8.16 8.18 5.16
N GLY A 6 -7.36 7.44 5.94
CA GLY A 6 -7.29 7.58 7.39
C GLY A 6 -6.07 8.40 7.76
N LYS A 7 -6.25 9.50 8.51
CA LYS A 7 -5.12 10.33 8.98
C LYS A 7 -4.10 9.53 9.79
N SER A 8 -4.56 8.53 10.56
CA SER A 8 -3.70 7.60 11.32
C SER A 8 -2.82 6.71 10.45
N CYS A 9 -3.12 6.60 9.15
CA CYS A 9 -2.36 5.79 8.21
C CYS A 9 -1.36 6.61 7.39
N ASN A 10 -1.23 7.92 7.61
CA ASN A 10 -0.36 8.78 6.80
C ASN A 10 1.11 8.40 6.94
N ASP A 11 1.59 8.20 8.17
CA ASP A 11 3.01 7.95 8.42
C ASP A 11 3.43 6.59 7.83
N ILE A 12 2.66 5.52 8.15
CA ILE A 12 2.91 4.19 7.58
C ILE A 12 2.72 4.14 6.05
N LYS A 13 1.85 4.99 5.50
CA LYS A 13 1.73 5.16 4.05
C LYS A 13 3.02 5.73 3.46
N HIS A 14 3.59 6.76 4.07
CA HIS A 14 4.80 7.40 3.54
C HIS A 14 5.99 6.44 3.60
N GLU A 15 6.14 5.71 4.71
CA GLU A 15 7.17 4.66 4.83
C GLU A 15 7.02 3.56 3.76
N TYR A 16 5.80 3.08 3.55
CA TYR A 16 5.51 2.10 2.51
C TYR A 16 5.76 2.65 1.10
N ASP A 17 5.30 3.86 0.78
CA ASP A 17 5.46 4.49 -0.52
C ASP A 17 6.95 4.67 -0.85
N GLU A 18 7.77 5.10 0.11
CA GLU A 18 9.23 5.25 -0.06
C GLU A 18 9.91 3.90 -0.29
N CYS A 19 9.56 2.88 0.50
CA CYS A 19 10.07 1.52 0.32
C CYS A 19 9.72 0.99 -1.07
N PHE A 20 8.45 1.12 -1.47
CA PHE A 20 7.95 0.62 -2.75
C PHE A 20 8.62 1.33 -3.92
N GLN A 21 8.82 2.64 -3.88
CA GLN A 21 9.50 3.38 -4.94
C GLN A 21 10.96 2.93 -5.12
N MET A 22 11.68 2.71 -4.01
CA MET A 22 13.03 2.16 -4.04
C MET A 22 13.03 0.75 -4.64
N TRP A 23 12.16 -0.12 -4.14
CA TRP A 23 12.03 -1.49 -4.64
C TRP A 23 11.68 -1.51 -6.14
N PHE A 24 10.73 -0.68 -6.57
CA PHE A 24 10.27 -0.61 -7.94
C PHE A 24 11.41 -0.22 -8.89
N ARG A 25 12.13 0.85 -8.57
CA ARG A 25 13.27 1.34 -9.38
C ARG A 25 14.45 0.37 -9.39
N ASP A 26 14.82 -0.15 -8.22
CA ASP A 26 16.11 -0.81 -8.05
C ASP A 26 16.04 -2.34 -8.17
N LYS A 27 14.84 -2.92 -8.07
CA LYS A 27 14.59 -4.37 -8.15
C LYS A 27 13.63 -4.71 -9.29
N PHE A 28 12.39 -4.22 -9.23
CA PHE A 28 11.33 -4.64 -10.15
C PHE A 28 11.67 -4.31 -11.61
N LEU A 29 12.04 -3.06 -11.91
CA LEU A 29 12.43 -2.64 -13.27
C LEU A 29 13.69 -3.36 -13.80
N LYS A 30 14.46 -4.00 -12.93
CA LYS A 30 15.65 -4.81 -13.29
C LYS A 30 15.33 -6.31 -13.35
N GLY A 31 14.05 -6.68 -13.36
CA GLY A 31 13.59 -8.06 -13.46
C GLY A 31 13.61 -8.85 -12.15
N LYS A 32 13.86 -8.20 -11.00
CA LYS A 32 13.79 -8.84 -9.67
C LYS A 32 12.43 -8.59 -9.05
N MET A 33 11.57 -9.60 -9.03
CA MET A 33 10.16 -9.45 -8.64
C MET A 33 9.86 -9.75 -7.16
N ASN A 34 10.84 -10.20 -6.39
CA ASN A 34 10.65 -10.44 -4.95
C ASN A 34 10.45 -9.09 -4.23
N ASP A 35 9.32 -8.93 -3.54
CA ASP A 35 8.85 -7.75 -2.79
C ASP A 35 8.96 -7.88 -1.25
N ASP A 36 9.63 -8.92 -0.76
CA ASP A 36 9.80 -9.25 0.68
C ASP A 36 10.26 -8.03 1.53
N VAL A 37 10.98 -7.09 0.91
CA VAL A 37 11.53 -5.90 1.56
C VAL A 37 10.43 -4.96 2.07
N CYS A 38 9.33 -4.81 1.32
CA CYS A 38 8.25 -3.89 1.66
C CYS A 38 6.98 -4.59 2.13
N GLU A 39 6.94 -5.93 2.06
CA GLU A 39 5.78 -6.74 2.46
C GLU A 39 5.30 -6.46 3.90
N PRO A 40 6.18 -6.32 4.92
CA PRO A 40 5.73 -6.03 6.28
C PRO A 40 5.06 -4.65 6.40
N LEU A 41 5.64 -3.62 5.75
CA LEU A 41 5.08 -2.26 5.70
C LEU A 41 3.74 -2.26 4.99
N PHE A 42 3.65 -2.99 3.88
CA PHE A 42 2.41 -3.13 3.13
C PHE A 42 1.30 -3.74 3.98
N LYS A 43 1.57 -4.83 4.70
CA LYS A 43 0.59 -5.49 5.59
C LYS A 43 0.05 -4.52 6.64
N MET A 44 0.93 -3.74 7.28
CA MET A 44 0.52 -2.74 8.28
C MET A 44 -0.32 -1.62 7.66
N TYR A 45 0.13 -1.07 6.53
CA TYR A 45 -0.61 -0.02 5.82
C TYR A 45 -1.98 -0.52 5.34
N GLN A 46 -2.04 -1.71 4.73
CA GLN A 46 -3.26 -2.34 4.24
C GLN A 46 -4.29 -2.51 5.37
N GLN A 47 -3.87 -3.03 6.52
CA GLN A 47 -4.75 -3.18 7.68
C GLN A 47 -5.29 -1.83 8.18
N CYS A 48 -4.43 -0.80 8.23
CA CYS A 48 -4.83 0.55 8.64
C CYS A 48 -5.88 1.14 7.68
N VAL A 49 -5.67 1.01 6.38
CA VAL A 49 -6.61 1.51 5.35
C VAL A 49 -7.91 0.73 5.40
N GLN A 50 -7.88 -0.60 5.50
CA GLN A 50 -9.08 -1.43 5.59
C GLN A 50 -9.96 -1.03 6.78
N LYS A 51 -9.34 -0.76 7.94
CA LYS A 51 -10.07 -0.24 9.11
C LYS A 51 -10.67 1.14 8.81
N SER A 52 -9.88 2.05 8.26
CA SER A 52 -10.34 3.40 7.93
C SER A 52 -11.49 3.40 6.92
N MET A 53 -11.45 2.51 5.92
CA MET A 53 -12.52 2.35 4.93
C MET A 53 -13.83 1.91 5.59
N LYS A 54 -13.77 0.93 6.50
CA LYS A 54 -14.93 0.47 7.27
C LYS A 54 -15.53 1.59 8.12
N ASP A 55 -14.70 2.33 8.84
CA ASP A 55 -15.13 3.43 9.70
C ASP A 55 -15.81 4.56 8.89
N ASN A 56 -15.40 4.74 7.63
CA ASN A 56 -15.98 5.72 6.70
C ASN A 56 -17.11 5.14 5.83
N HIS A 57 -17.58 3.91 6.10
CA HIS A 57 -18.65 3.25 5.34
C HIS A 57 -18.36 3.12 3.83
N ILE A 58 -17.10 2.92 3.46
CA ILE A 58 -16.69 2.72 2.08
C ILE A 58 -16.63 1.22 1.79
N GLU A 59 -17.50 0.78 0.90
CA GLU A 59 -17.53 -0.59 0.41
C GLU A 59 -16.52 -0.76 -0.74
N LEU A 60 -15.53 -1.63 -0.53
CA LEU A 60 -14.68 -2.11 -1.61
C LEU A 60 -15.48 -3.15 -2.41
N LYS A 61 -15.99 -2.75 -3.57
CA LYS A 61 -16.44 -3.71 -4.56
C LYS A 61 -15.20 -4.36 -5.17
N GLU A 62 -15.23 -5.67 -5.34
CA GLU A 62 -14.23 -6.34 -6.16
C GLU A 62 -14.23 -5.66 -7.53
N VAL A 63 -13.07 -5.14 -7.92
CA VAL A 63 -12.88 -4.66 -9.29
C VAL A 63 -12.81 -5.91 -10.13
N ASP A 64 -13.78 -6.12 -11.03
CA ASP A 64 -13.69 -7.16 -12.05
C ASP A 64 -12.39 -6.93 -12.81
N LEU A 65 -11.36 -7.70 -12.45
CA LEU A 65 -10.12 -7.80 -13.19
C LEU A 65 -10.42 -8.59 -14.47
N ASN A 66 -11.12 -7.94 -15.40
CA ASN A 66 -11.28 -8.44 -16.76
C ASN A 66 -9.89 -8.42 -17.41
N TYR A 67 -9.25 -9.58 -17.36
CA TYR A 67 -8.01 -9.89 -18.06
C TYR A 67 -8.33 -10.44 -19.45
#